data_AF-A0A379WJT9-F1
#
_entry.id   AF-A0A379WJT9-F1
#
_cell.length_a   1.000
_cell.length_b   1.000
_cell.length_c   1.000
_cell.angle_alpha   90.00
_cell.angle_beta   90.00
_cell.angle_gamma   90.00
#
_symmetry.space_group_name_H-M   'P 1'
#
loop_
_entity.id
_entity.type
_entity.pdbx_description
1 polymer ?
#
loop_
_entity_poly.entity_id
_entity_poly.type
_entity_poly.pdbx_seq_one_letter_code
_entity_poly.pdbx_strand_id
1 'polypeptide(L)'
;MRQDIPRCCQLLLRYPALMDEVKPCRRFITTLSHDMSSGAPLTAMHKTYLQTFCTVPAVVTRQQHDTEQARLRAQARPSADNKKWLKIQSAIYDAIH
;
A
#
# COMPACT_ATOMS: atom_id res chain seq x y z
N MET A 1 -14.14 14.34 12.13
CA MET A 1 -13.36 13.40 12.95
C MET A 1 -11.89 13.59 12.62
N ARG A 2 -11.10 14.17 13.53
CA ARG A 2 -9.65 14.31 13.36
C ARG A 2 -9.05 12.91 13.49
N GLN A 3 -8.37 12.45 12.45
CA GLN A 3 -7.51 11.27 12.55
C GLN A 3 -6.28 11.75 13.31
N ASP A 4 -6.24 11.50 14.62
CA ASP A 4 -5.06 11.80 15.43
C ASP A 4 -3.89 10.97 14.91
N ILE A 5 -2.89 11.69 14.41
CA ILE A 5 -1.72 11.12 13.76
C ILE A 5 -0.79 10.61 14.85
N PRO A 6 -0.35 9.32 14.81
CA PRO A 6 0.76 8.89 15.64
C PRO A 6 1.98 9.76 15.31
N ARG A 7 2.52 10.50 16.28
CA ARG A 7 3.62 11.48 16.07
C ARG A 7 4.82 10.88 15.33
N CYS A 8 5.07 9.58 15.49
CA CYS A 8 6.14 8.87 14.79
C CYS A 8 5.97 8.89 13.26
N CYS A 9 4.76 8.73 12.73
CA CYS A 9 4.51 8.77 11.29
C CYS A 9 4.71 10.17 10.70
N GLN A 10 4.33 11.22 11.44
CA GLN A 10 4.55 12.61 11.04
C GLN A 10 6.03 12.96 10.97
N LEU A 11 6.83 12.50 11.95
CA LEU A 11 8.27 12.75 11.98
C LEU A 11 8.98 12.09 10.80
N LEU A 12 8.64 10.83 10.50
CA LEU A 12 9.25 10.08 9.39
C LEU A 12 8.90 10.70 8.03
N LEU A 13 7.66 11.18 7.85
CA LEU A 13 7.29 11.95 6.65
C LEU A 13 8.11 13.23 6.49
N ARG A 14 8.42 13.91 7.60
CA ARG A 14 9.22 15.15 7.60
C ARG A 14 10.72 14.87 7.39
N TYR A 15 11.20 13.73 7.89
CA TYR A 15 12.59 13.30 7.83
C TYR A 15 12.71 11.85 7.33
N PRO A 16 12.52 11.60 6.03
CA PRO A 16 12.58 10.26 5.44
C PRO A 16 13.88 9.50 5.72
N ALA A 17 14.99 10.23 5.91
CA ALA A 17 16.31 9.67 6.21
C ALA A 17 16.41 8.98 7.58
N LEU A 18 15.44 9.21 8.49
CA LEU A 18 15.38 8.54 9.79
C LEU A 18 14.71 7.16 9.72
N MET A 19 14.24 6.71 8.54
CA MET A 19 13.71 5.37 8.35
C MET A 19 14.84 4.33 8.42
N ASP A 20 14.85 3.53 9.49
CA ASP A 20 15.80 2.43 9.73
C ASP A 20 15.22 1.05 9.37
N GLU A 21 13.92 0.96 9.08
CA GLU A 21 13.27 -0.29 8.65
C GLU A 21 13.86 -0.77 7.32
N VAL A 22 14.27 -2.05 7.28
CA VAL A 22 14.78 -2.69 6.07
C VAL A 22 13.63 -2.97 5.10
N LYS A 23 13.66 -2.31 3.92
CA LYS A 23 12.60 -2.37 2.89
C LYS A 23 11.24 -1.88 3.41
N PRO A 24 11.14 -0.62 3.85
CA PRO A 24 9.99 -0.09 4.57
C PRO A 24 8.68 -0.21 3.78
N CYS A 25 8.76 0.01 2.47
CA CYS A 25 7.61 -0.10 1.58
C CYS A 25 7.01 -1.49 1.48
N ARG A 26 7.86 -2.53 1.45
CA ARG A 26 7.36 -3.91 1.36
C ARG A 26 6.54 -4.25 2.60
N ARG A 27 7.04 -3.87 3.77
CA ARG A 27 6.38 -4.14 5.05
C ARG A 27 5.11 -3.31 5.20
N PHE A 28 5.17 -2.03 4.85
CA PHE A 28 4.02 -1.14 4.89
C PHE A 28 2.89 -1.61 3.95
N ILE A 29 3.19 -1.89 2.67
CA ILE A 29 2.21 -2.39 1.70
C ILE A 29 1.58 -3.71 2.17
N THR A 30 2.37 -4.63 2.73
CA THR A 30 1.85 -5.91 3.25
C THR A 30 0.84 -5.68 4.38
N THR A 31 1.21 -4.84 5.35
CA THR A 31 0.36 -4.52 6.50
C THR A 31 -0.90 -3.80 6.06
N LEU A 32 -0.75 -2.73 5.25
CA LEU A 32 -1.86 -1.96 4.71
C LEU A 32 -2.82 -2.83 3.89
N SER A 33 -2.30 -3.76 3.08
CA SER A 33 -3.13 -4.67 2.30
C SER A 33 -3.97 -5.59 3.20
N HIS A 34 -3.39 -6.09 4.29
CA HIS A 34 -4.11 -6.89 5.28
C HIS A 34 -5.19 -6.05 6.00
N ASP A 35 -4.85 -4.85 6.44
CA ASP A 35 -5.80 -3.96 7.12
C ASP A 35 -6.97 -3.60 6.21
N MET A 36 -6.69 -3.26 4.94
CA MET A 36 -7.72 -3.02 3.92
C MET A 36 -8.58 -4.26 3.66
N SER A 37 -8.00 -5.47 3.72
CA SER A 37 -8.77 -6.72 3.57
C SER A 37 -9.72 -6.97 4.75
N SER A 38 -9.42 -6.37 5.91
CA SER A 38 -10.23 -6.38 7.13
C SER A 38 -11.26 -5.24 7.19
N GLY A 39 -11.30 -4.40 6.15
CA GLY A 39 -12.26 -3.29 6.03
C GLY A 39 -11.70 -1.91 6.37
N ALA A 40 -10.42 -1.79 6.71
CA ALA A 40 -9.83 -0.48 6.96
C ALA A 40 -9.74 0.36 5.66
N PRO A 41 -10.01 1.68 5.71
CA PRO A 41 -9.92 2.52 4.53
C PRO A 41 -8.46 2.86 4.16
N LEU A 42 -8.23 3.08 2.86
CA LEU A 42 -6.99 3.71 2.39
C LEU A 42 -7.05 5.23 2.68
N THR A 43 -6.51 5.64 3.83
CA THR A 43 -6.54 7.03 4.29
C THR A 43 -5.61 7.94 3.47
N ALA A 44 -5.79 9.26 3.58
CA ALA A 44 -4.88 10.24 3.00
C ALA A 44 -3.43 10.06 3.51
N MET A 45 -3.29 9.73 4.80
CA MET A 45 -1.99 9.48 5.43
C MET A 45 -1.29 8.26 4.82
N HIS A 46 -2.02 7.16 4.58
CA HIS A 46 -1.46 6.00 3.88
C HIS A 46 -0.94 6.38 2.49
N LYS A 47 -1.69 7.20 1.74
CA LYS A 47 -1.26 7.68 0.42
C LYS A 47 -0.01 8.56 0.50
N THR A 48 0.04 9.50 1.45
CA THR A 48 1.24 10.33 1.66
C THR A 48 2.46 9.47 1.96
N TYR A 49 2.32 8.44 2.80
CA TYR A 49 3.42 7.53 3.10
C TYR A 49 3.87 6.75 1.85
N LEU A 50 2.91 6.18 1.10
CA LEU A 50 3.18 5.47 -0.15
C LEU A 50 3.92 6.35 -1.17
N GLN A 51 3.46 7.59 -1.38
CA GLN A 51 4.07 8.54 -2.30
C GLN A 51 5.48 8.95 -1.86
N THR A 52 5.71 9.09 -0.56
CA THR A 52 6.99 9.55 0.00
C THR A 52 8.05 8.46 -0.10
N PHE A 53 7.69 7.20 0.20
CA PHE A 53 8.68 6.14 0.39
C PHE A 53 8.67 5.08 -0.72
N CYS A 54 7.55 4.89 -1.41
CA CYS A 54 7.27 3.69 -2.20
C CYS A 54 7.19 3.93 -3.71
N THR A 55 7.60 5.11 -4.17
CA THR A 55 7.67 5.50 -5.58
C THR A 55 9.00 5.14 -6.25
N VAL A 56 9.93 4.51 -5.52
CA VAL A 56 11.19 4.03 -6.10
C VAL A 56 10.92 2.95 -7.17
N PRO A 57 11.62 2.94 -8.32
CA PRO A 57 11.28 2.09 -9.46
C PRO A 57 11.12 0.61 -9.12
N ALA A 58 12.03 0.06 -8.30
CA ALA A 58 11.98 -1.34 -7.89
C ALA A 58 10.70 -1.71 -7.12
N VAL A 59 10.15 -0.77 -6.33
CA VAL A 59 8.89 -0.98 -5.58
C VAL A 59 7.70 -0.87 -6.53
N VAL A 60 7.69 0.13 -7.42
CA VAL A 60 6.62 0.33 -8.40
C VAL A 60 6.50 -0.88 -9.33
N THR A 61 7.60 -1.35 -9.92
CA THR A 61 7.60 -2.54 -10.80
C THR A 61 7.10 -3.78 -10.08
N ARG A 62 7.50 -3.98 -8.81
CA ARG A 62 7.01 -5.10 -8.00
C ARG A 62 5.50 -5.00 -7.76
N GLN A 63 5.00 -3.81 -7.41
CA GLN A 63 3.58 -3.59 -7.15
C GLN A 63 2.72 -3.75 -8.41
N GLN A 64 3.26 -3.35 -9.57
CA GLN A 64 2.65 -3.60 -10.87
C GLN A 64 2.47 -5.10 -11.11
N HIS A 65 3.54 -5.88 -10.88
CA HIS A 65 3.49 -7.34 -11.00
C HIS A 65 2.47 -7.96 -10.02
N ASP A 66 2.47 -7.54 -8.75
CA ASP A 66 1.54 -8.06 -7.73
C ASP A 66 0.07 -7.76 -8.10
N THR A 67 -0.19 -6.59 -8.68
CA THR A 67 -1.51 -6.20 -9.22
C THR A 67 -1.91 -7.05 -10.41
N GLU A 68 -1.00 -7.30 -11.35
CA GLU A 68 -1.29 -8.14 -12.51
C GLU A 68 -1.59 -9.59 -12.11
N GLN A 69 -0.84 -10.13 -11.16
CA GLN A 69 -1.13 -11.46 -10.60
C GLN A 69 -2.50 -11.51 -9.91
N ALA A 70 -2.90 -10.45 -9.20
CA ALA A 70 -4.24 -10.35 -8.63
C ALA A 70 -5.33 -10.31 -9.72
N ARG A 71 -5.05 -9.62 -10.84
CA ARG A 71 -5.94 -9.55 -12.00
C ARG A 71 -6.15 -10.93 -12.63
N LEU A 72 -5.07 -11.66 -12.88
CA LEU A 72 -5.11 -13.02 -13.41
C LEU A 72 -5.90 -13.97 -12.48
N ARG A 73 -5.70 -13.88 -11.16
CA ARG A 73 -6.47 -14.68 -10.19
C ARG A 73 -7.97 -14.36 -10.21
N ALA A 74 -8.33 -13.09 -10.33
CA ALA A 74 -9.73 -12.66 -10.40
C ALA A 74 -10.40 -13.09 -11.71
N GLN A 75 -9.68 -13.06 -12.83
CA GLN A 75 -10.16 -13.55 -14.13
C GLN A 75 -10.35 -15.08 -14.11
N ALA A 76 -9.36 -15.82 -13.61
CA ALA A 76 -9.42 -17.28 -13.54
C ALA A 76 -10.51 -17.77 -12.57
N ARG A 77 -10.71 -17.07 -11.45
CA ARG A 77 -11.75 -17.41 -10.45
C ARG A 77 -12.38 -16.14 -9.87
N PRO A 78 -13.54 -15.68 -10.39
CA PRO A 78 -14.15 -14.39 -10.03
C PRO A 78 -14.91 -14.39 -8.69
N SER A 79 -14.29 -14.92 -7.64
CA SER A 79 -14.80 -14.92 -6.27
C SER A 79 -14.78 -13.52 -5.62
N ALA A 80 -15.60 -13.32 -4.59
CA ALA A 80 -15.62 -12.07 -3.82
C ALA A 80 -14.23 -11.74 -3.24
N ASP A 81 -13.52 -12.74 -2.73
CA ASP A 81 -12.16 -12.55 -2.20
C ASP A 81 -11.16 -12.15 -3.27
N ASN A 82 -11.18 -12.79 -4.45
CA ASN A 82 -10.24 -12.42 -5.52
C ASN A 82 -10.52 -11.00 -6.04
N LYS A 83 -11.80 -10.60 -6.16
CA LYS A 83 -12.19 -9.23 -6.51
C LYS A 83 -11.75 -8.22 -5.45
N LYS A 84 -11.90 -8.56 -4.16
CA LYS A 84 -11.44 -7.75 -3.02
C LYS A 84 -9.93 -7.53 -3.09
N TRP A 85 -9.15 -8.59 -3.24
CA TRP A 85 -7.69 -8.49 -3.33
C TRP A 85 -7.23 -7.71 -4.56
N LEU A 86 -7.86 -7.91 -5.72
CA LEU A 86 -7.58 -7.09 -6.91
C LEU A 86 -7.81 -5.60 -6.62
N LYS A 87 -8.96 -5.25 -6.04
CA LYS A 87 -9.28 -3.85 -5.69
C LYS A 87 -8.23 -3.24 -4.75
N ILE A 88 -7.77 -4.00 -3.75
CA ILE A 88 -6.74 -3.54 -2.80
C ILE A 88 -5.41 -3.31 -3.52
N GLN A 89 -4.94 -4.28 -4.31
CA GLN A 89 -3.65 -4.16 -5.00
C GLN A 89 -3.65 -3.01 -6.03
N SER A 90 -4.75 -2.85 -6.78
CA SER A 90 -4.92 -1.72 -7.69
C SER A 90 -4.90 -0.39 -6.95
N ALA A 91 -5.66 -0.25 -5.85
CA ALA A 91 -5.69 1.01 -5.09
C ALA A 91 -4.33 1.41 -4.50
N ILE A 92 -3.48 0.43 -4.14
CA ILE A 92 -2.13 0.69 -3.66
C ILE A 92 -1.21 1.05 -4.83
N TYR A 93 -1.32 0.36 -5.97
CA TYR A 93 -0.55 0.67 -7.18
C TYR A 93 -0.84 2.09 -7.69
N ASP A 94 -2.11 2.46 -7.80
CA ASP A 94 -2.56 3.80 -8.21
C ASP A 94 -2.11 4.92 -7.25
N ALA A 95 -1.70 4.58 -6.02
CA ALA A 95 -1.18 5.56 -5.07
C ALA A 95 0.32 5.82 -5.23
N ILE A 96 1.05 4.96 -5.95
CA ILE A 96 2.51 5.05 -6.16
C ILE A 96 2.91 5.18 -7.63
N HIS A 97 1.96 5.15 -8.57
CA HIS A 97 2.13 5.32 -10.01
C HIS A 97 1.18 6.40 -10.51
#